data_AF-A0A151N8B9-F1
#
_entry.id   AF-A0A151N8B9-F1
#
_cell.length_a   1.000
_cell.length_b   1.000
_cell.length_c   1.000
_cell.angle_alpha   90.00
_cell.angle_beta   90.00
_cell.angle_gamma   90.00
#
_symmetry.space_group_name_H-M   'P 1'
#
loop_
_entity.id
_entity.type
_entity.pdbx_description
1 polymer ?
#
loop_
_entity_poly.entity_id
_entity_poly.type
_entity_poly.pdbx_seq_one_letter_code
_entity_poly.pdbx_strand_id
1 'polypeptide(L)'
;MPHRCPPPWALWGLLASVLLIEVALSLDCYSHEGTYVQALVQPNVTRVTCGPTHNVCVEQMLAMTIVGGQTAVLLRAGCKSEYHVELQGSSYGMLPFVSSSVRVCISDLCNDRFLNSSLPFNVPPEATANATDVLRCYSCLGLTPESCSGENMDVVPCPPNFPRCAIGMASATIDVNYMASFFYRSCQDSGAVRSTSSTRTEPNTIWETITRTVTAGCHESLCNDGPLELPTPPPRTPHPSLGDWHHEGA
;
A
#
# COMPACT_ATOMS: atom_id res chain seq x y z
N MET A 1 10.71 19.06 -60.48
CA MET A 1 11.85 18.48 -59.71
C MET A 1 11.45 17.08 -59.28
N PRO A 2 12.17 16.02 -59.68
CA PRO A 2 11.77 14.66 -59.32
C PRO A 2 12.18 14.36 -57.87
N HIS A 3 11.21 14.00 -57.04
CA HIS A 3 11.47 13.47 -55.70
C HIS A 3 12.17 12.11 -55.87
N ARG A 4 13.47 12.06 -55.56
CA ARG A 4 14.20 10.79 -55.47
C ARG A 4 13.80 10.10 -54.17
N CYS A 5 13.19 8.92 -54.27
CA CYS A 5 13.01 8.05 -53.12
C CYS A 5 14.37 7.64 -52.56
N PRO A 6 14.54 7.65 -51.23
CA PRO A 6 15.78 7.19 -50.61
C PRO A 6 16.00 5.70 -50.92
N PRO A 7 17.25 5.28 -51.15
CA PRO A 7 17.55 3.90 -51.45
C PRO A 7 17.30 2.99 -50.23
N PRO A 8 16.97 1.71 -50.42
CA PRO A 8 16.53 0.81 -49.34
C PRO A 8 17.52 0.73 -48.17
N TRP A 9 18.83 0.74 -48.44
CA TRP A 9 19.88 0.68 -47.42
C TRP A 9 19.90 1.90 -46.48
N ALA A 10 19.42 3.05 -46.92
CA ALA A 10 19.32 4.25 -46.08
C ALA A 10 18.21 4.10 -45.02
N LEU A 11 17.11 3.39 -45.34
CA LEU A 11 16.07 3.05 -44.37
C LEU A 11 16.57 2.05 -43.33
N TRP A 12 17.33 1.02 -43.74
CA TRP A 12 17.92 0.05 -42.81
C TRP A 12 18.95 0.69 -41.87
N GLY A 13 19.77 1.62 -42.37
CA GLY A 13 20.71 2.37 -41.53
C GLY A 13 20.03 3.28 -40.50
N LEU A 14 18.92 3.93 -40.89
CA LEU A 14 18.12 4.74 -39.97
C LEU A 14 17.46 3.89 -38.88
N LEU A 15 16.86 2.75 -39.24
CA LEU A 15 16.27 1.81 -38.27
C LEU A 15 17.30 1.27 -37.29
N ALA A 16 18.49 0.87 -37.76
CA ALA A 16 19.57 0.42 -36.89
C ALA A 16 20.07 1.52 -35.95
N SER A 17 20.15 2.77 -36.44
CA SER A 17 20.57 3.92 -35.63
C SER A 17 19.55 4.26 -34.54
N VAL A 18 18.25 4.21 -34.86
CA VAL A 18 17.17 4.43 -33.90
C VAL A 18 17.19 3.35 -32.81
N LEU A 19 17.31 2.07 -33.18
CA LEU A 19 17.42 0.96 -32.22
C LEU A 19 18.65 1.09 -31.31
N LEU A 20 19.79 1.54 -31.84
CA LEU A 20 21.01 1.74 -31.04
C LEU A 20 20.90 2.91 -30.05
N ILE A 21 20.20 3.98 -30.42
CA ILE A 21 19.96 5.13 -29.52
C ILE A 21 18.95 4.75 -28.42
N GLU A 22 17.92 3.97 -28.74
CA GLU A 22 16.95 3.47 -27.76
C GLU A 22 17.60 2.60 -26.69
N VAL A 23 18.56 1.75 -27.07
CA VAL A 23 19.32 0.92 -26.12
C VAL A 23 20.30 1.76 -25.29
N ALA A 24 20.89 2.81 -25.86
CA ALA A 24 21.82 3.69 -25.13
C ALA A 24 21.14 4.60 -24.09
N LEU A 25 19.80 4.72 -24.14
CA LEU A 25 18.99 5.55 -23.24
C LEU A 25 18.10 4.71 -22.31
N SER A 26 18.21 3.38 -22.34
CA SER A 26 17.40 2.52 -21.47
C SER A 26 17.91 2.60 -20.02
N LEU A 27 17.01 2.95 -19.11
CA LEU A 27 17.27 3.00 -17.68
C LEU A 27 17.14 1.59 -17.07
N ASP A 28 18.10 1.16 -16.25
CA ASP A 28 17.94 -0.06 -15.45
C ASP A 28 17.43 0.28 -14.05
N CYS A 29 16.43 -0.43 -13.54
CA CYS A 29 15.87 -0.24 -12.20
C CYS A 29 15.80 -1.54 -11.42
N TYR A 30 15.77 -1.43 -10.09
CA TYR A 30 15.30 -2.51 -9.24
C TYR A 30 13.78 -2.65 -9.34
N SER A 31 13.28 -3.88 -9.34
CA SER A 31 11.86 -4.21 -9.41
C SER A 31 11.48 -5.19 -8.32
N HIS A 32 10.39 -4.86 -7.62
CA HIS A 32 9.88 -5.65 -6.52
C HIS A 32 8.42 -5.27 -6.23
N GLU A 33 7.60 -6.26 -5.89
CA GLU A 33 6.29 -6.09 -5.29
C GLU A 33 6.17 -7.07 -4.13
N GLY A 34 5.84 -6.57 -2.94
CA GLY A 34 5.81 -7.41 -1.74
C GLY A 34 4.95 -6.85 -0.62
N THR A 35 4.26 -7.76 0.05
CA THR A 35 3.46 -7.49 1.25
C THR A 35 3.98 -8.35 2.38
N TYR A 36 4.32 -7.73 3.51
CA TYR A 36 4.98 -8.38 4.63
C TYR A 36 4.27 -8.03 5.95
N VAL A 37 4.29 -8.96 6.90
CA VAL A 37 3.73 -8.80 8.25
C VAL A 37 4.78 -9.29 9.26
N GLN A 38 4.89 -8.62 10.41
CA GLN A 38 5.88 -8.88 11.49
C GLN A 38 7.33 -8.81 10.99
N ALA A 39 7.85 -7.59 10.89
CA ALA A 39 9.01 -7.18 10.09
C ALA A 39 10.31 -8.00 10.25
N LEU A 40 10.42 -9.06 9.46
CA LEU A 40 11.66 -9.44 8.79
C LEU A 40 11.47 -9.26 7.29
N VAL A 41 11.73 -8.06 6.78
CA VAL A 41 11.50 -7.74 5.37
C VAL A 41 12.79 -8.01 4.62
N GLN A 42 12.79 -9.07 3.81
CA GLN A 42 13.86 -9.38 2.88
C GLN A 42 13.26 -9.40 1.47
N PRO A 43 13.19 -8.24 0.79
CA PRO A 43 12.53 -8.15 -0.51
C PRO A 43 13.34 -8.96 -1.53
N ASN A 44 12.66 -9.80 -2.29
CA ASN A 44 13.27 -10.47 -3.44
C ASN A 44 13.28 -9.48 -4.61
N VAL A 45 14.40 -8.81 -4.79
CA VAL A 45 14.56 -7.74 -5.77
C VAL A 45 15.16 -8.28 -7.05
N THR A 46 14.58 -7.90 -8.18
CA THR A 46 15.09 -8.21 -9.52
C THR A 46 15.58 -6.94 -10.20
N ARG A 47 16.43 -7.08 -11.22
CA ARG A 47 16.81 -5.97 -12.10
C ARG A 47 15.99 -6.03 -13.36
N VAL A 48 15.48 -4.89 -13.82
CA VAL A 48 14.70 -4.76 -15.05
C VAL A 48 15.20 -3.58 -15.85
N THR A 49 15.27 -3.75 -17.16
CA THR A 49 15.53 -2.66 -18.11
C THR A 49 14.20 -2.00 -18.47
N CYS A 50 14.13 -0.69 -18.29
CA CYS A 50 12.94 0.10 -18.53
C CYS A 50 12.60 0.20 -20.02
N GLY A 51 11.30 0.09 -20.31
CA GLY A 51 10.78 0.35 -21.65
C GLY A 51 10.94 1.82 -22.08
N PRO A 52 10.79 2.11 -23.38
CA PRO A 52 11.11 3.42 -23.98
C PRO A 52 10.26 4.59 -23.45
N THR A 53 9.12 4.30 -22.82
CA THR A 53 8.23 5.30 -22.23
C THR A 53 8.50 5.58 -20.75
N HIS A 54 9.37 4.79 -20.11
CA HIS A 54 9.71 4.93 -18.71
C HIS A 54 11.07 5.61 -18.57
N ASN A 55 11.09 6.74 -17.86
CA ASN A 55 12.24 7.62 -17.74
C ASN A 55 12.76 7.72 -16.30
N VAL A 56 12.13 7.02 -15.35
CA VAL A 56 12.48 7.04 -13.93
C VAL A 56 12.40 5.66 -13.30
N CYS A 57 13.21 5.46 -12.26
CA CYS A 57 13.01 4.41 -11.27
C CYS A 57 12.14 4.95 -10.12
N VAL A 58 11.26 4.11 -9.61
CA VAL A 58 10.39 4.41 -8.47
C VAL A 58 10.59 3.40 -7.34
N GLU A 59 10.42 3.88 -6.11
CA GLU A 59 10.41 3.09 -4.88
C GLU A 59 9.34 3.64 -3.93
N GLN A 60 8.44 2.77 -3.47
CA GLN A 60 7.26 3.12 -2.67
C GLN A 60 7.11 2.17 -1.49
N MET A 61 6.81 2.74 -0.33
CA MET A 61 6.55 2.02 0.90
C MET A 61 5.31 2.58 1.57
N LEU A 62 4.40 1.68 1.93
CA LEU A 62 3.32 1.98 2.85
C LEU A 62 3.41 1.01 4.04
N ALA A 63 3.80 1.53 5.19
CA ALA A 63 3.92 0.77 6.42
C ALA A 63 2.77 1.09 7.39
N MET A 64 2.33 0.07 8.10
CA MET A 64 1.30 0.12 9.12
C MET A 64 1.85 -0.43 10.42
N THR A 65 1.55 0.24 11.53
CA THR A 65 1.94 -0.23 12.86
C THR A 65 0.78 -0.09 13.82
N ILE A 66 0.55 -1.10 14.65
CA ILE A 66 -0.48 -1.08 15.70
C ILE A 66 0.14 -0.95 17.09
N VAL A 67 -0.70 -0.71 18.11
CA VAL A 67 -0.26 -0.75 19.51
C VAL A 67 0.22 -2.16 19.83
N GLY A 68 1.41 -2.29 20.42
CA GLY A 68 2.11 -3.57 20.57
C GLY A 68 3.27 -3.76 19.60
N GLY A 69 3.44 -2.86 18.62
CA GLY A 69 4.62 -2.87 17.75
C GLY A 69 4.54 -3.83 16.58
N GLN A 70 3.44 -4.55 16.39
CA GLN A 70 3.26 -5.35 15.18
C GLN A 70 3.14 -4.44 13.95
N THR A 71 3.87 -4.80 12.90
CA THR A 71 4.00 -4.01 11.67
C THR A 71 3.56 -4.81 10.45
N ALA A 72 3.01 -4.12 9.46
CA ALA A 72 2.88 -4.63 8.10
C ALA A 72 3.43 -3.61 7.11
N VAL A 73 3.96 -4.06 5.99
CA VAL A 73 4.49 -3.17 4.95
C VAL A 73 4.12 -3.65 3.56
N LEU A 74 3.75 -2.70 2.71
CA LEU A 74 3.65 -2.85 1.26
C LEU A 74 4.84 -2.14 0.64
N LEU A 75 5.55 -2.87 -0.22
CA LEU A 75 6.68 -2.37 -0.98
C LEU A 75 6.40 -2.52 -2.47
N ARG A 76 6.76 -1.48 -3.22
CA ARG A 76 6.76 -1.50 -4.69
C ARG A 76 7.98 -0.76 -5.22
N ALA A 77 8.65 -1.33 -6.20
CA ALA A 77 9.75 -0.69 -6.91
C ALA A 77 9.70 -1.10 -8.39
N GLY A 78 10.17 -0.22 -9.28
CA GLY A 78 10.22 -0.53 -10.70
C GLY A 78 10.46 0.69 -11.59
N CYS A 79 10.09 0.56 -12.86
CA CYS A 79 10.12 1.62 -13.86
C CYS A 79 8.80 2.39 -13.87
N LYS A 80 8.85 3.72 -14.05
CA LYS A 80 7.66 4.54 -14.23
C LYS A 80 7.90 5.65 -15.26
N SER A 81 6.81 6.22 -15.78
CA SER A 81 6.82 7.44 -16.58
C SER A 81 6.33 8.57 -15.68
N GLU A 82 7.24 9.38 -15.16
CA GLU A 82 6.91 10.45 -14.22
C GLU A 82 8.05 11.47 -14.12
N TYR A 83 7.78 12.62 -13.52
CA TYR A 83 8.80 13.59 -13.13
C TYR A 83 9.44 13.24 -11.78
N HIS A 84 10.65 13.76 -11.53
CA HIS A 84 11.36 13.54 -10.26
C HIS A 84 10.53 14.06 -9.09
N VAL A 85 10.23 13.18 -8.15
CA VAL A 85 9.39 13.41 -6.98
C VAL A 85 9.98 12.64 -5.80
N GLU A 86 10.11 13.30 -4.66
CA GLU A 86 10.40 12.64 -3.39
C GLU A 86 9.35 13.09 -2.37
N LEU A 87 8.60 12.14 -1.81
CA LEU A 87 7.55 12.38 -0.84
C LEU A 87 7.77 11.49 0.36
N GLN A 88 7.53 12.07 1.53
CA GLN A 88 7.45 11.32 2.78
C GLN A 88 6.19 11.75 3.52
N GLY A 89 5.48 10.78 4.07
CA GLY A 89 4.24 11.01 4.81
C GLY A 89 4.20 10.19 6.09
N SER A 90 3.52 10.73 7.09
CA SER A 90 3.18 9.98 8.30
C SER A 90 1.81 10.43 8.80
N SER A 91 0.99 9.48 9.23
CA SER A 91 -0.32 9.74 9.83
C SER A 91 -0.39 9.14 11.22
N TYR A 92 -0.58 10.02 12.21
CA TYR A 92 -0.87 9.71 13.60
C TYR A 92 -2.28 10.20 13.92
N GLY A 93 -3.14 9.32 14.43
CA GLY A 93 -4.55 9.62 14.69
C GLY A 93 -5.35 8.33 14.79
N MET A 94 -5.81 7.83 13.64
CA MET A 94 -6.51 6.55 13.57
C MET A 94 -5.53 5.39 13.30
N LEU A 95 -5.68 4.29 14.06
CA LEU A 95 -4.89 3.09 13.82
C LEU A 95 -5.34 2.28 12.59
N PRO A 96 -4.44 1.47 12.00
CA PRO A 96 -2.99 1.45 12.24
C PRO A 96 -2.31 2.79 11.93
N PHE A 97 -1.22 3.11 12.65
CA PHE A 97 -0.36 4.24 12.34
C PHE A 97 0.28 4.01 10.99
N VAL A 98 0.35 5.06 10.16
CA VAL A 98 0.80 4.90 8.78
C VAL A 98 2.08 5.68 8.55
N SER A 99 3.09 5.03 7.99
CA SER A 99 4.28 5.68 7.44
C SER A 99 4.28 5.43 5.94
N SER A 100 4.48 6.49 5.15
CA SER A 100 4.62 6.38 3.70
C SER A 100 5.91 7.01 3.20
N SER A 101 6.46 6.44 2.14
CA SER A 101 7.64 6.97 1.45
C SER A 101 7.54 6.67 -0.03
N VAL A 102 7.64 7.70 -0.86
CA VAL A 102 7.70 7.59 -2.32
C VAL A 102 8.96 8.29 -2.78
N ARG A 103 9.79 7.60 -3.56
CA ARG A 103 11.02 8.16 -4.12
C ARG A 103 11.09 7.82 -5.60
N VAL A 104 11.45 8.83 -6.39
CA VAL A 104 11.63 8.73 -7.83
C VAL A 104 13.02 9.26 -8.17
N CYS A 105 13.74 8.58 -9.05
CA CYS A 105 15.10 8.95 -9.45
C CYS A 105 15.37 8.55 -10.91
N ILE A 106 16.41 9.13 -11.53
CA ILE A 106 16.62 9.10 -13.00
C ILE A 106 17.92 8.40 -13.45
N SER A 107 18.66 7.77 -12.52
CA SER A 107 19.92 7.09 -12.83
C SER A 107 19.80 5.58 -12.62
N ASP A 108 20.64 4.79 -13.29
CA ASP A 108 20.58 3.33 -13.18
C ASP A 108 20.62 2.86 -11.72
N LEU A 109 19.71 1.92 -11.40
CA LEU A 109 19.60 1.19 -10.14
C LEU A 109 19.52 2.11 -8.90
N CYS A 110 19.02 3.34 -9.06
CA CYS A 110 18.97 4.34 -7.99
C CYS A 110 17.88 4.11 -6.93
N ASN A 111 16.98 3.16 -7.16
CA ASN A 111 15.87 2.81 -6.28
C ASN A 111 16.24 1.62 -5.37
N ASP A 112 17.30 1.80 -4.57
CA ASP A 112 17.96 0.75 -3.80
C ASP A 112 17.77 0.89 -2.27
N ARG A 113 16.91 1.80 -1.82
CA ARG A 113 16.82 2.16 -0.39
C ARG A 113 16.35 0.99 0.45
N PHE A 114 15.40 0.18 -0.03
CA PHE A 114 14.91 -1.00 0.69
C PHE A 114 15.92 -2.14 0.77
N LEU A 115 16.99 -2.11 -0.03
CA LEU A 115 18.10 -3.07 0.09
C LEU A 115 19.10 -2.65 1.16
N ASN A 116 19.28 -1.33 1.33
CA ASN A 116 20.43 -0.76 2.06
C ASN A 116 20.05 -0.07 3.37
N SER A 117 18.77 0.07 3.69
CA SER A 117 18.31 0.79 4.88
C SER A 117 17.19 0.08 5.61
N SER A 118 17.12 0.31 6.93
CA SER A 118 15.96 -0.07 7.73
C SER A 118 14.73 0.71 7.30
N LEU A 119 13.61 0.02 7.13
CA LEU A 119 12.34 0.63 6.78
C LEU A 119 11.90 1.60 7.90
N PRO A 120 11.51 2.85 7.56
CA PRO A 120 11.09 3.83 8.56
C PRO A 120 9.67 3.49 9.05
N PHE A 121 9.58 2.79 10.18
CA PHE A 121 8.32 2.49 10.86
C PHE A 121 7.99 3.57 11.90
N ASN A 122 6.70 3.86 12.05
CA ASN A 122 6.23 4.66 13.17
C ASN A 122 6.41 3.87 14.48
N VAL A 123 6.98 4.51 15.49
CA VAL A 123 7.03 3.96 16.84
C VAL A 123 5.66 4.15 17.49
N PRO A 124 4.96 3.08 17.89
CA PRO A 124 3.70 3.20 18.60
C PRO A 124 3.90 3.91 19.95
N PRO A 125 2.92 4.69 20.42
CA PRO A 125 2.91 5.17 21.80
C PRO A 125 2.92 3.98 22.77
N GLU A 126 3.68 4.12 23.86
CA GLU A 126 3.74 3.11 24.91
C GLU A 126 2.72 3.40 26.03
N ALA A 127 2.29 2.35 26.72
CA ALA A 127 1.51 2.51 27.94
C ALA A 127 2.39 3.04 29.08
N THR A 128 1.78 3.74 30.03
CA THR A 128 2.48 4.21 31.23
C THR A 128 2.88 3.02 32.11
N ALA A 129 4.18 2.84 32.34
CA ALA A 129 4.78 1.65 32.97
C ALA A 129 4.21 1.28 34.37
N ASN A 130 3.59 2.21 35.09
CA ASN A 130 3.19 2.04 36.49
C ASN A 130 1.68 2.12 36.76
N ALA A 131 0.84 2.13 35.72
CA ALA A 131 -0.61 2.19 35.92
C ALA A 131 -1.17 0.77 36.09
N THR A 132 -1.76 0.50 37.26
CA THR A 132 -2.34 -0.80 37.63
C THR A 132 -3.69 -1.07 36.97
N ASP A 133 -4.42 -0.03 36.57
CA ASP A 133 -5.75 -0.11 35.96
C ASP A 133 -5.73 0.25 34.46
N VAL A 134 -4.70 -0.19 33.73
CA VAL A 134 -4.59 0.05 32.29
C VAL A 134 -5.46 -0.93 31.52
N LEU A 135 -6.31 -0.39 30.64
CA LEU A 135 -7.07 -1.17 29.67
C LEU A 135 -6.13 -2.08 28.89
N ARG A 136 -6.44 -3.37 28.81
CA ARG A 136 -5.69 -4.35 27.99
C ARG A 136 -6.55 -4.81 26.84
N CYS A 137 -5.98 -4.91 25.65
CA CYS A 137 -6.68 -5.39 24.46
C CYS A 137 -5.89 -6.50 23.79
N TYR A 138 -6.59 -7.36 23.05
CA TYR A 138 -5.93 -8.20 22.06
C TYR A 138 -5.32 -7.33 20.96
N SER A 139 -4.10 -7.66 20.57
CA SER A 139 -3.33 -7.01 19.52
C SER A 139 -2.88 -8.03 18.49
N CYS A 140 -3.21 -7.77 17.23
CA CYS A 140 -2.78 -8.59 16.11
C CYS A 140 -2.87 -7.77 14.83
N LEU A 141 -2.01 -8.08 13.86
CA LEU A 141 -2.03 -7.55 12.51
C LEU A 141 -1.73 -8.70 11.55
N GLY A 142 -2.59 -8.92 10.56
CA GLY A 142 -2.43 -10.03 9.63
C GLY A 142 -3.14 -9.84 8.30
N LEU A 143 -2.85 -10.72 7.34
CA LEU A 143 -3.45 -10.69 6.00
C LEU A 143 -4.80 -11.40 5.94
N THR A 144 -5.09 -12.25 6.92
CA THR A 144 -6.35 -12.98 7.01
C THR A 144 -6.98 -12.81 8.40
N PRO A 145 -8.30 -13.00 8.55
CA PRO A 145 -8.95 -12.97 9.85
C PRO A 145 -8.37 -13.98 10.85
N GLU A 146 -7.93 -15.15 10.37
CA GLU A 146 -7.37 -16.24 11.17
C GLU A 146 -5.96 -15.91 11.71
N SER A 147 -5.24 -15.02 11.02
CA SER A 147 -3.98 -14.45 11.52
C SER A 147 -4.21 -13.56 12.76
N CYS A 148 -5.48 -13.28 13.08
CA CYS A 148 -5.94 -12.37 14.11
C CYS A 148 -7.00 -13.02 15.01
N SER A 149 -6.81 -14.30 15.35
CA SER A 149 -7.70 -15.08 16.21
C SER A 149 -6.95 -16.04 17.13
N GLY A 150 -7.60 -16.42 18.24
CA GLY A 150 -7.08 -17.41 19.19
C GLY A 150 -5.68 -17.08 19.72
N GLU A 151 -4.77 -18.03 19.61
CA GLU A 151 -3.39 -17.93 20.09
C GLU A 151 -2.51 -16.96 19.29
N ASN A 152 -2.95 -16.50 18.12
CA ASN A 152 -2.21 -15.56 17.27
C ASN A 152 -2.33 -14.09 17.73
N MET A 153 -2.97 -13.85 18.88
CA MET A 153 -3.22 -12.52 19.42
C MET A 153 -2.35 -12.27 20.65
N ASP A 154 -1.60 -11.18 20.62
CA ASP A 154 -0.91 -10.68 21.80
C ASP A 154 -1.88 -9.95 22.73
N VAL A 155 -1.54 -9.82 24.01
CA VAL A 155 -2.27 -8.96 24.95
C VAL A 155 -1.41 -7.76 25.31
N VAL A 156 -1.84 -6.57 24.89
CA VAL A 156 -1.08 -5.34 25.06
C VAL A 156 -1.80 -4.36 26.00
N PRO A 157 -1.06 -3.63 26.85
CA PRO A 157 -1.62 -2.52 27.60
C PRO A 157 -1.84 -1.31 26.67
N CYS A 158 -2.97 -0.64 26.81
CA CYS A 158 -3.32 0.52 25.99
C CYS A 158 -2.66 1.81 26.50
N PRO A 159 -2.10 2.64 25.59
CA PRO A 159 -1.68 3.98 25.95
C PRO A 159 -2.88 4.86 26.33
N PRO A 160 -2.68 5.91 27.15
CA PRO A 160 -3.79 6.74 27.67
C PRO A 160 -4.71 7.35 26.61
N ASN A 161 -4.17 7.65 25.42
CA ASN A 161 -4.93 8.24 24.31
C ASN A 161 -5.72 7.20 23.49
N PHE A 162 -5.68 5.92 23.86
CA PHE A 162 -6.32 4.80 23.15
C PHE A 162 -7.27 4.04 24.10
N PRO A 163 -8.37 4.66 24.56
CA PRO A 163 -9.18 4.19 25.69
C PRO A 163 -10.23 3.12 25.32
N ARG A 164 -10.10 2.44 24.18
CA ARG A 164 -11.01 1.37 23.76
C ARG A 164 -10.26 0.26 23.02
N CYS A 165 -10.75 -0.97 23.11
CA CYS A 165 -10.34 -2.05 22.23
C CYS A 165 -11.14 -2.00 20.93
N ALA A 166 -10.51 -2.38 19.83
CA ALA A 166 -11.12 -2.40 18.52
C ALA A 166 -10.75 -3.63 17.70
N ILE A 167 -11.65 -3.93 16.76
CA ILE A 167 -11.49 -4.87 15.65
C ILE A 167 -11.65 -4.04 14.38
N GLY A 168 -10.76 -4.20 13.42
CA GLY A 168 -10.82 -3.41 12.20
C GLY A 168 -10.09 -4.01 11.01
N MET A 169 -10.18 -3.27 9.92
CA MET A 169 -9.51 -3.58 8.67
C MET A 169 -8.77 -2.35 8.14
N ALA A 170 -7.63 -2.57 7.50
CA ALA A 170 -6.94 -1.56 6.73
C ALA A 170 -6.74 -2.06 5.30
N SER A 171 -7.03 -1.23 4.31
CA SER A 171 -6.74 -1.52 2.90
C SER A 171 -5.78 -0.47 2.39
N ALA A 172 -4.72 -0.93 1.75
CA ALA A 172 -3.58 -0.16 1.31
C ALA A 172 -3.40 -0.38 -0.18
N THR A 173 -3.26 0.70 -0.95
CA THR A 173 -3.07 0.68 -2.39
C THR A 173 -1.88 1.55 -2.77
N ILE A 174 -0.95 1.00 -3.54
CA ILE A 174 0.17 1.69 -4.17
C ILE A 174 -0.11 1.75 -5.68
N ASP A 175 0.03 2.93 -6.28
CA ASP A 175 -0.08 3.16 -7.73
C ASP A 175 -1.39 2.63 -8.35
N VAL A 176 -2.48 2.65 -7.58
CA VAL A 176 -3.84 2.23 -7.95
C VAL A 176 -4.01 0.72 -8.21
N ASN A 177 -2.94 0.01 -8.58
CA ASN A 177 -3.01 -1.37 -9.06
C ASN A 177 -2.44 -2.41 -8.08
N TYR A 178 -1.61 -2.01 -7.13
CA TYR A 178 -1.06 -2.92 -6.12
C TYR A 178 -1.78 -2.71 -4.79
N MET A 179 -2.61 -3.67 -4.39
CA MET A 179 -3.47 -3.54 -3.22
C MET A 179 -3.30 -4.73 -2.26
N ALA A 180 -3.35 -4.43 -0.96
CA ALA A 180 -3.47 -5.43 0.08
C ALA A 180 -4.47 -4.98 1.15
N SER A 181 -5.02 -5.97 1.85
CA SER A 181 -5.92 -5.77 2.98
C SER A 181 -5.37 -6.46 4.21
N PHE A 182 -5.58 -5.82 5.34
CA PHE A 182 -5.07 -6.21 6.64
C PHE A 182 -6.21 -6.24 7.63
N PHE A 183 -6.17 -7.25 8.49
CA PHE A 183 -7.04 -7.39 9.64
C PHE A 183 -6.24 -7.01 10.86
N TYR A 184 -6.85 -6.24 11.76
CA TYR A 184 -6.20 -5.88 13.00
C TYR A 184 -7.15 -5.91 14.19
N ARG A 185 -6.55 -6.20 15.33
CA ARG A 185 -7.09 -5.92 16.66
C ARG A 185 -6.08 -5.07 17.38
N SER A 186 -6.52 -4.06 18.11
CA SER A 186 -5.62 -3.16 18.84
C SER A 186 -6.42 -2.31 19.83
N CYS A 187 -5.72 -1.62 20.71
CA CYS A 187 -6.23 -0.40 21.33
C CYS A 187 -6.54 0.64 20.23
N GLN A 188 -7.53 1.51 20.40
CA GLN A 188 -7.97 2.50 19.42
C GLN A 188 -8.25 3.84 20.11
N ASP A 189 -7.99 4.95 19.42
CA ASP A 189 -8.38 6.30 19.85
C ASP A 189 -9.91 6.44 19.90
N SER A 190 -10.46 7.51 20.46
CA SER A 190 -11.91 7.78 20.40
C SER A 190 -12.38 8.33 19.04
N GLY A 191 -11.50 8.35 18.04
CA GLY A 191 -11.68 8.98 16.75
C GLY A 191 -12.65 8.26 15.81
N ALA A 192 -12.56 8.64 14.53
CA ALA A 192 -13.46 8.22 13.46
C ALA A 192 -13.52 6.69 13.30
N VAL A 193 -14.69 6.17 12.92
CA VAL A 193 -14.92 4.75 12.60
C VAL A 193 -14.30 4.37 11.26
N ARG A 194 -14.11 5.34 10.36
CA ARG A 194 -13.45 5.16 9.07
C ARG A 194 -12.61 6.38 8.73
N SER A 195 -11.42 6.16 8.19
CA SER A 195 -10.51 7.20 7.71
C SER A 195 -9.86 6.76 6.42
N THR A 196 -9.81 7.67 5.43
CA THR A 196 -9.05 7.47 4.20
C THR A 196 -8.03 8.59 4.07
N SER A 197 -6.77 8.23 3.83
CA SER A 197 -5.69 9.17 3.53
C SER A 197 -4.98 8.77 2.25
N SER A 198 -4.53 9.76 1.48
CA SER A 198 -3.83 9.55 0.22
C SER A 198 -2.60 10.43 0.12
N THR A 199 -1.50 9.87 -0.36
CA THR A 199 -0.28 10.62 -0.71
C THR A 199 -0.43 11.14 -2.14
N ARG A 200 -0.32 12.46 -2.34
CA ARG A 200 -0.52 13.14 -3.63
C ARG A 200 0.55 14.18 -3.91
N THR A 201 0.92 14.36 -5.17
CA THR A 201 1.80 15.46 -5.65
C THR A 201 1.02 16.55 -6.36
N GLU A 202 -0.01 16.16 -7.10
CA GLU A 202 -0.88 17.03 -7.89
C GLU A 202 -2.35 16.63 -7.67
N PRO A 203 -3.34 17.45 -8.09
CA PRO A 203 -4.76 17.18 -7.84
C PRO A 203 -5.22 15.79 -8.31
N ASN A 204 -4.57 15.25 -9.35
CA ASN A 204 -4.96 14.00 -10.01
C ASN A 204 -3.96 12.84 -9.85
N THR A 205 -2.79 13.06 -9.23
CA THR A 205 -1.76 12.02 -9.08
C THR A 205 -1.76 11.48 -7.67
N ILE A 206 -2.33 10.28 -7.50
CA ILE A 206 -2.37 9.54 -6.24
C ILE A 206 -1.33 8.44 -6.30
N TRP A 207 -0.33 8.55 -5.44
CA TRP A 207 0.73 7.54 -5.32
C TRP A 207 0.30 6.39 -4.43
N GLU A 208 -0.38 6.72 -3.34
CA GLU A 208 -0.76 5.76 -2.32
C GLU A 208 -2.10 6.17 -1.73
N THR A 209 -2.90 5.17 -1.36
CA THR A 209 -4.13 5.38 -0.59
C THR A 209 -4.23 4.31 0.48
N ILE A 210 -4.63 4.73 1.68
CA ILE A 210 -4.94 3.83 2.77
C ILE A 210 -6.32 4.17 3.33
N THR A 211 -7.14 3.14 3.48
CA THR A 211 -8.44 3.22 4.15
C THR A 211 -8.40 2.35 5.39
N ARG A 212 -8.73 2.94 6.53
CA ARG A 212 -8.80 2.30 7.85
C ARG A 212 -10.26 2.29 8.28
N THR A 213 -10.74 1.15 8.75
CA THR A 213 -12.10 0.98 9.24
C THR A 213 -12.06 0.23 10.57
N VAL A 214 -12.77 0.74 11.56
CA VAL A 214 -13.10 0.04 12.80
C VAL A 214 -14.46 -0.59 12.60
N THR A 215 -14.54 -1.91 12.73
CA THR A 215 -15.78 -2.66 12.53
C THR A 215 -16.53 -2.83 13.85
N ALA A 216 -15.79 -3.05 14.94
CA ALA A 216 -16.34 -3.16 16.28
C ALA A 216 -15.39 -2.55 17.31
N GLY A 217 -15.93 -2.02 18.41
CA GLY A 217 -15.15 -1.45 19.50
C GLY A 217 -15.87 -1.52 20.84
N CYS A 218 -15.10 -1.54 21.92
CA CYS A 218 -15.59 -1.76 23.28
C CYS A 218 -14.59 -1.22 24.32
N HIS A 219 -15.06 -0.97 25.55
CA HIS A 219 -14.28 -0.27 26.59
C HIS A 219 -13.76 -1.18 27.71
N GLU A 220 -14.14 -2.46 27.70
CA GLU A 220 -13.72 -3.43 28.70
C GLU A 220 -12.39 -4.09 28.30
N SER A 221 -11.63 -4.59 29.27
CA SER A 221 -10.39 -5.29 28.92
C SER A 221 -10.68 -6.58 28.15
N LEU A 222 -9.91 -6.83 27.09
CA LEU A 222 -9.95 -8.03 26.25
C LEU A 222 -11.29 -8.27 25.54
N CYS A 223 -12.16 -7.26 25.47
CA CYS A 223 -13.49 -7.39 24.86
C CYS A 223 -13.45 -7.55 23.33
N ASN A 224 -12.30 -7.30 22.70
CA ASN A 224 -12.10 -7.48 21.27
C ASN A 224 -11.66 -8.90 20.91
N ASP A 225 -12.25 -9.93 21.51
CA ASP A 225 -12.06 -11.36 21.17
C ASP A 225 -13.10 -11.90 20.16
N GLY A 226 -14.15 -11.11 19.88
CA GLY A 226 -15.26 -11.52 19.02
C GLY A 226 -14.85 -11.78 17.56
N PRO A 227 -15.68 -12.45 16.76
CA PRO A 227 -15.39 -12.71 15.35
C PRO A 227 -15.24 -11.40 14.56
N LEU A 228 -14.41 -11.44 13.52
CA LEU A 228 -14.36 -10.38 12.52
C LEU A 228 -15.64 -10.46 11.68
N GLU A 229 -16.61 -9.60 11.96
CA GLU A 229 -17.77 -9.45 11.08
C GLU A 229 -17.30 -8.84 9.75
N LEU A 230 -17.22 -9.65 8.70
CA LEU A 230 -17.00 -9.14 7.35
C LEU A 230 -18.15 -8.20 6.98
N PRO A 231 -17.89 -7.06 6.32
CA PRO A 231 -18.95 -6.20 5.82
C PRO A 231 -19.88 -7.05 4.94
N THR A 232 -21.15 -7.16 5.34
CA THR A 232 -22.17 -7.80 4.51
C THR A 232 -22.18 -7.08 3.17
N PRO A 233 -22.01 -7.77 2.03
CA PRO A 233 -22.16 -7.12 0.73
C PRO A 233 -23.54 -6.46 0.70
N PRO A 234 -23.66 -5.24 0.14
CA PRO A 234 -24.96 -4.61 0.00
C PRO A 234 -25.89 -5.60 -0.70
N PRO A 235 -27.17 -5.70 -0.29
CA PRO A 235 -28.11 -6.61 -0.94
C PRO A 235 -28.05 -6.34 -2.44
N ARG A 236 -27.67 -7.36 -3.21
CA ARG A 236 -27.73 -7.28 -4.67
C ARG A 236 -29.17 -6.97 -5.00
N THR A 237 -29.44 -5.76 -5.47
CA THR A 237 -30.67 -5.50 -6.20
C THR A 237 -30.74 -6.55 -7.30
N PRO A 238 -31.87 -7.28 -7.44
CA PRO A 238 -32.03 -8.25 -8.50
C PRO A 238 -31.66 -7.56 -9.82
N HIS A 239 -30.68 -8.13 -10.51
CA HIS A 239 -30.42 -7.77 -11.89
C HIS A 239 -31.75 -7.97 -12.62
N PRO A 240 -32.30 -6.97 -13.35
CA PRO A 240 -33.44 -7.23 -14.20
C PRO A 240 -33.03 -8.33 -15.16
N SER A 241 -33.74 -9.45 -15.06
CA SER A 241 -33.64 -10.55 -16.01
C SER A 241 -33.79 -9.97 -17.40
N LEU A 242 -32.81 -10.23 -18.25
CA LEU A 242 -32.85 -9.95 -19.68
C LEU A 242 -33.97 -10.81 -20.30
N GLY A 243 -35.19 -10.30 -20.21
CA GLY A 243 -36.39 -10.83 -20.82
C GLY A 243 -36.96 -9.78 -21.75
N ASP A 244 -37.04 -10.16 -23.02
CA ASP A 244 -37.96 -9.68 -24.04
C ASP A 244 -37.86 -8.20 -24.47
N TRP A 245 -36.81 -7.89 -25.23
CA TRP A 245 -36.93 -6.90 -26.30
C TRP A 245 -37.60 -7.55 -27.51
N HIS A 246 -38.93 -7.55 -27.52
CA HIS A 246 -39.68 -7.74 -28.75
C HIS A 246 -39.51 -6.51 -29.65
N HIS A 247 -39.02 -6.76 -30.87
CA HIS A 247 -39.19 -5.85 -31.99
C HIS A 247 -40.67 -5.85 -32.40
N GLU A 248 -41.37 -4.73 -32.21
CA GLU A 248 -42.46 -4.34 -33.10
C GLU A 248 -42.27 -2.88 -33.49
N GLY A 249 -42.13 -2.66 -34.79
CA GLY A 249 -42.21 -1.35 -35.41
C GLY A 249 -43.66 -1.02 -35.76
N ALA A 250 -43.97 0.26 -35.68
CA ALA A 250 -44.91 0.98 -36.53
C ALA A 250 -44.49 2.45 -36.54
#